data_AF-A0AAW0Q5W9-F1
#
_entry.id   AF-A0AAW0Q5W9-F1
#
_cell.length_a   1.000
_cell.length_b   1.000
_cell.length_c   1.000
_cell.angle_alpha   90.00
_cell.angle_beta   90.00
_cell.angle_gamma   90.00
#
_symmetry.space_group_name_H-M   'P 1'
#
loop_
_entity.id
_entity.type
_entity.pdbx_description
1 polymer ?
#
loop_
_entity_poly.entity_id
_entity_poly.type
_entity_poly.pdbx_seq_one_letter_code
_entity_poly.pdbx_strand_id
1 'polypeptide(L)'
;MMEAYSWKACGLWCLMSLAAVTTASPLAEPTVMGPTPPAAFTNTTTPKPRMIAMTDVVGSDVEPDDMQSLVHLLSVADMFQIDGIIATTGWNLDGLTEMPRIFSVIDAYEKDLPNLMKRSGQTGFLDDETDQLIGYWPSAAYLRGVIAEGQTTRGMGGVGDGKATNGSRLVTSILDRADPFGRPVWISFWGSGNTLAQALWDVQKSRSSEETDAFVSKARVYAITDQDRPFYPENDYTGVPRTAQTWMRKTFGSKLFYIWSETAWRQLGRETRDRWTQYKTSVQGKGALGSLYPDYKYVVEGDTSSWVYAWPGVNNPEDPTQWGYGGRFVDALSPDNTTRAYMDRDTDAAAQCTEAINRTVQDQMNDFVSRIEWAASGKGNRNPMVVVNGDNFQQVATITAAPGASVTVSAGGTMDPDGDALSYEWSQDTGVLGVGWAASIPLGGISTLDASLEVPADAGGRDIHLMLRVVDDGTPALATWRRVVIQVAAN
;
A
#
# COMPACT_ATOMS: atom_id res chain seq x y z
N MET A 1 27.82 35.50 67.32
CA MET A 1 29.17 36.02 67.03
C MET A 1 29.22 36.22 65.53
N MET A 2 28.99 37.45 65.03
CA MET A 2 30.00 38.53 64.83
C MET A 2 31.02 38.11 63.76
N GLU A 3 31.42 38.83 62.71
CA GLU A 3 31.36 40.21 62.18
C GLU A 3 31.85 40.07 60.69
N ALA A 4 31.37 40.77 59.67
CA ALA A 4 31.53 42.19 59.27
C ALA A 4 32.93 42.59 58.68
N TYR A 5 32.90 43.11 57.44
CA TYR A 5 33.86 43.99 56.69
C TYR A 5 35.27 43.46 56.33
N SER A 6 35.86 43.73 55.15
CA SER A 6 36.33 45.05 54.69
C SER A 6 36.88 45.01 53.24
N TRP A 7 36.76 46.14 52.55
CA TRP A 7 37.25 46.48 51.21
C TRP A 7 38.77 46.63 51.10
N LYS A 8 39.31 46.48 49.87
CA LYS A 8 40.39 47.35 49.35
C LYS A 8 40.19 47.61 47.85
N ALA A 9 40.02 48.89 47.54
CA ALA A 9 40.15 49.46 46.21
C ALA A 9 41.61 49.88 45.95
N CYS A 10 42.06 49.78 44.69
CA CYS A 10 43.13 50.61 44.14
C CYS A 10 42.59 51.20 42.84
N GLY A 11 42.53 52.53 42.78
CA GLY A 11 42.13 53.27 41.59
C GLY A 11 43.32 53.86 40.83
N LEU A 12 42.95 54.73 39.88
CA LEU A 12 43.77 55.72 39.15
C LEU A 12 44.48 55.11 37.91
N TRP A 13 44.28 55.57 36.66
CA TRP A 13 44.15 56.94 36.15
C TRP A 13 43.23 57.09 34.94
N CYS A 14 42.67 58.29 34.84
CA CYS A 14 41.85 58.85 33.78
C CYS A 14 42.70 59.31 32.59
N LEU A 15 42.25 59.06 31.36
CA LEU A 15 42.63 59.84 30.18
C LEU A 15 41.36 60.09 29.36
N MET A 16 40.81 61.30 29.53
CA MET A 16 39.74 61.83 28.68
C MET A 16 40.32 62.12 27.29
N SER A 17 39.68 61.59 26.25
CA SER A 17 39.77 62.11 24.89
C SER A 17 38.35 62.40 24.42
N LEU A 18 38.02 63.68 24.25
CA LEU A 18 36.81 64.12 23.57
C LEU A 18 36.93 63.77 22.08
N ALA A 19 35.99 62.98 21.56
CA ALA A 19 35.69 62.92 20.14
C ALA A 19 34.19 62.71 19.95
N ALA A 20 33.66 63.35 18.91
CA ALA A 20 32.26 63.69 18.71
C ALA A 20 31.30 62.49 18.66
N VAL A 21 30.11 62.68 19.25
CA VAL A 21 28.95 61.79 19.09
C VAL A 21 28.37 62.03 17.71
N THR A 22 28.58 61.09 16.80
CA THR A 22 27.72 60.88 15.63
C THR A 22 26.98 59.56 15.83
N THR A 23 25.66 59.63 15.97
CA THR A 23 24.77 58.47 16.08
C THR A 23 24.77 57.71 14.77
N ALA A 24 25.52 56.61 14.69
CA ALA A 24 25.33 55.58 13.69
C ALA A 24 24.37 54.54 14.26
N SER A 25 23.22 54.37 13.61
CA SER A 25 22.33 53.23 13.85
C SER A 25 23.10 51.93 13.66
N PRO A 26 22.91 50.89 14.50
CA PRO A 26 23.47 49.59 14.22
C PRO A 26 22.85 49.08 12.91
N LEU A 27 23.70 48.83 11.91
CA LEU A 27 23.32 48.07 10.73
C LEU A 27 22.87 46.70 11.22
N ALA A 28 21.61 46.36 10.97
CA ALA A 28 21.10 45.02 11.18
C ALA A 28 21.97 44.04 10.40
N GLU A 29 22.48 43.01 11.08
CA GLU A 29 23.08 41.87 10.39
C GLU A 29 22.06 41.31 9.38
N PRO A 30 22.48 40.92 8.17
CA PRO A 30 21.58 40.29 7.24
C PRO A 30 21.10 39.01 7.90
N THR A 31 19.81 38.96 8.25
CA THR A 31 19.12 37.72 8.56
C THR A 31 19.32 36.83 7.35
N VAL A 32 20.22 35.85 7.47
CA VAL A 32 20.24 34.71 6.56
C VAL A 32 18.90 34.03 6.80
N MET A 33 17.91 34.38 5.98
CA MET A 33 16.70 33.59 5.86
C MET A 33 17.19 32.20 5.48
N GLY A 34 17.10 31.26 6.43
CA GLY A 34 17.19 29.85 6.09
C GLY A 34 16.22 29.57 4.95
N PRO A 35 16.49 28.55 4.11
CA PRO A 35 15.60 28.22 3.01
C PRO A 35 14.17 28.16 3.55
N THR A 36 13.28 28.96 2.97
CA THR A 36 11.85 28.84 3.20
C THR A 36 11.52 27.36 3.05
N PRO A 37 10.82 26.72 4.01
CA PRO A 37 10.42 25.34 3.83
C PRO A 37 9.74 25.25 2.47
N PRO A 38 10.13 24.27 1.60
CA PRO A 38 9.45 24.10 0.34
C PRO A 38 7.95 24.08 0.62
N ALA A 39 7.16 24.82 -0.18
CA ALA A 39 5.72 24.62 -0.19
C ALA A 39 5.49 23.11 -0.23
N ALA A 40 4.73 22.58 0.74
CA ALA A 40 4.57 21.15 0.93
C ALA A 40 4.42 20.50 -0.44
N PHE A 41 5.33 19.58 -0.78
CA PHE A 41 5.20 18.79 -1.99
C PHE A 41 3.92 17.96 -1.81
N THR A 42 2.80 18.53 -2.18
CA THR A 42 1.53 17.85 -2.22
C THR A 42 1.52 17.12 -3.55
N ASN A 43 1.50 15.79 -3.53
CA ASN A 43 1.31 14.99 -4.73
C ASN A 43 -0.14 15.17 -5.22
N THR A 44 -0.44 16.32 -5.84
CA THR A 44 -1.80 16.75 -6.18
C THR A 44 -2.30 16.20 -7.52
N THR A 45 -1.65 15.19 -8.07
CA THR A 45 -1.97 14.73 -9.43
C THR A 45 -2.01 13.21 -9.57
N THR A 46 -1.49 12.44 -8.62
CA THR A 46 -1.52 10.97 -8.72
C THR A 46 -2.83 10.42 -8.14
N PRO A 47 -3.71 9.81 -8.95
CA PRO A 47 -4.92 9.18 -8.45
C PRO A 47 -4.58 7.97 -7.58
N LYS A 48 -5.35 7.75 -6.52
CA LYS A 48 -5.17 6.54 -5.71
C LYS A 48 -5.59 5.29 -6.49
N PRO A 49 -4.95 4.13 -6.27
CA PRO A 49 -5.54 2.84 -6.65
C PRO A 49 -6.93 2.68 -6.01
N ARG A 50 -7.90 2.21 -6.80
CA ARG A 50 -9.27 1.93 -6.33
C ARG A 50 -9.35 0.51 -5.80
N MET A 51 -10.02 0.32 -4.66
CA MET A 51 -10.17 -1.00 -4.07
C MET A 51 -11.53 -1.29 -3.42
N ILE A 52 -11.87 -2.57 -3.37
CA ILE A 52 -12.95 -3.16 -2.60
C ILE A 52 -12.35 -4.26 -1.71
N ALA A 53 -12.60 -4.21 -0.40
CA ALA A 53 -12.33 -5.30 0.52
C ALA A 53 -13.58 -6.16 0.71
N MET A 54 -13.50 -7.47 0.43
CA MET A 54 -14.55 -8.45 0.72
C MET A 54 -14.11 -9.32 1.90
N THR A 55 -14.67 -9.04 3.07
CA THR A 55 -14.19 -9.52 4.37
C THR A 55 -15.21 -10.39 5.08
N ASP A 56 -14.76 -11.50 5.63
CA ASP A 56 -15.48 -12.38 6.55
C ASP A 56 -15.15 -12.08 8.01
N VAL A 57 -14.87 -10.79 8.28
CA VAL A 57 -14.60 -10.26 9.62
C VAL A 57 -15.56 -10.85 10.65
N VAL A 58 -14.98 -11.35 11.73
CA VAL A 58 -15.69 -12.02 12.81
C VAL A 58 -15.11 -11.61 14.16
N GLY A 59 -15.62 -12.18 15.25
CA GLY A 59 -15.05 -12.03 16.58
C GLY A 59 -13.57 -12.36 16.63
N SER A 60 -12.79 -11.57 17.38
CA SER A 60 -11.35 -11.80 17.58
C SER A 60 -11.05 -13.12 18.30
N ASP A 61 -12.05 -13.71 18.96
CA ASP A 61 -12.00 -15.04 19.54
C ASP A 61 -12.10 -16.15 18.49
N VAL A 62 -12.61 -15.86 17.28
CA VAL A 62 -12.71 -16.77 16.14
C VAL A 62 -11.51 -16.59 15.22
N GLU A 63 -11.40 -15.45 14.54
CA GLU A 63 -10.36 -15.09 13.57
C GLU A 63 -10.13 -13.57 13.61
N PRO A 64 -9.02 -13.11 14.20
CA PRO A 64 -8.80 -11.69 14.49
C PRO A 64 -8.16 -10.89 13.35
N ASP A 65 -7.64 -11.53 12.30
CA ASP A 65 -6.79 -10.88 11.30
C ASP A 65 -7.55 -9.95 10.35
N ASP A 66 -8.81 -10.20 9.98
CA ASP A 66 -9.61 -9.21 9.24
C ASP A 66 -9.71 -7.87 10.00
N MET A 67 -9.89 -7.93 11.33
CA MET A 67 -9.93 -6.72 12.17
C MET A 67 -8.57 -6.00 12.16
N GLN A 68 -7.47 -6.76 12.18
CA GLN A 68 -6.12 -6.21 12.08
C GLN A 68 -5.90 -5.53 10.72
N SER A 69 -6.27 -6.22 9.63
CA SER A 69 -6.19 -5.75 8.24
C SER A 69 -7.06 -4.49 8.02
N LEU A 70 -8.26 -4.42 8.60
CA LEU A 70 -9.12 -3.23 8.55
C LEU A 70 -8.48 -2.03 9.26
N VAL A 71 -7.93 -2.23 10.46
CA VAL A 71 -7.25 -1.15 11.21
C VAL A 71 -6.06 -0.61 10.41
N HIS A 72 -5.25 -1.52 9.85
CA HIS A 72 -4.11 -1.13 9.01
C HIS A 72 -4.57 -0.38 7.76
N LEU A 73 -5.54 -0.92 7.00
CA LEU A 73 -6.08 -0.28 5.80
C LEU A 73 -6.55 1.16 6.06
N LEU A 74 -7.28 1.40 7.16
CA LEU A 74 -7.76 2.75 7.47
C LEU A 74 -6.65 3.70 7.95
N SER A 75 -5.59 3.19 8.56
CA SER A 75 -4.41 4.01 8.90
C SER A 75 -3.62 4.47 7.66
N VAL A 76 -3.83 3.81 6.51
CA VAL A 76 -3.24 4.13 5.21
C VAL A 76 -4.27 4.64 4.20
N ALA A 77 -5.43 5.12 4.66
CA ALA A 77 -6.54 5.50 3.78
C ALA A 77 -6.21 6.66 2.82
N ASP A 78 -5.09 7.37 3.03
CA ASP A 78 -4.54 8.35 2.10
C ASP A 78 -3.85 7.75 0.86
N MET A 79 -3.57 6.44 0.88
CA MET A 79 -2.91 5.74 -0.22
C MET A 79 -3.88 5.01 -1.14
N PHE A 80 -5.07 4.64 -0.65
CA PHE A 80 -6.08 3.88 -1.40
C PHE A 80 -7.42 4.61 -1.49
N GLN A 81 -8.08 4.52 -2.63
CA GLN A 81 -9.48 4.88 -2.75
C GLN A 81 -10.33 3.66 -2.43
N ILE A 82 -10.82 3.62 -1.19
CA ILE A 82 -11.69 2.54 -0.72
C ILE A 82 -13.09 2.80 -1.28
N ASP A 83 -13.45 2.11 -2.36
CA ASP A 83 -14.78 2.20 -2.98
C ASP A 83 -15.79 1.23 -2.36
N GLY A 84 -15.33 0.25 -1.58
CA GLY A 84 -16.20 -0.72 -0.94
C GLY A 84 -15.54 -1.46 0.23
N ILE A 85 -16.27 -1.62 1.33
CA ILE A 85 -15.96 -2.59 2.38
C ILE A 85 -17.19 -3.49 2.56
N ILE A 86 -17.09 -4.73 2.12
CA ILE A 86 -18.23 -5.63 1.99
C ILE A 86 -18.07 -6.80 2.94
N ALA A 87 -18.96 -6.90 3.93
CA ALA A 87 -19.00 -8.09 4.78
C ALA A 87 -19.59 -9.26 4.00
N THR A 88 -18.94 -10.42 4.05
CA THR A 88 -19.33 -11.62 3.31
C THR A 88 -19.01 -12.87 4.14
N THR A 89 -19.27 -14.04 3.60
CA THR A 89 -18.86 -15.33 4.19
C THR A 89 -17.40 -15.64 3.90
N GLY A 90 -16.83 -16.63 4.58
CA GLY A 90 -15.54 -17.23 4.21
C GLY A 90 -15.32 -18.57 4.89
N TRP A 91 -14.07 -18.98 5.09
CA TRP A 91 -13.81 -20.33 5.60
C TRP A 91 -14.35 -20.49 7.04
N ASN A 92 -14.20 -19.43 7.84
CA ASN A 92 -14.54 -19.34 9.26
C ASN A 92 -16.02 -19.00 9.55
N LEU A 93 -16.78 -18.55 8.53
CA LEU A 93 -18.08 -17.89 8.70
C LEU A 93 -19.04 -18.24 7.55
N ASP A 94 -20.16 -18.88 7.89
CA ASP A 94 -21.28 -19.18 6.99
C ASP A 94 -22.60 -18.85 7.71
N GLY A 95 -23.48 -18.07 7.08
CA GLY A 95 -24.83 -17.75 7.57
C GLY A 95 -25.05 -16.36 8.19
N LEU A 96 -24.04 -15.70 8.76
CA LEU A 96 -24.15 -14.37 9.37
C LEU A 96 -22.98 -13.48 8.93
N THR A 97 -23.20 -12.17 8.81
CA THR A 97 -22.11 -11.19 8.64
C THR A 97 -21.98 -10.30 9.87
N GLU A 98 -20.77 -9.90 10.23
CA GLU A 98 -20.51 -9.04 11.41
C GLU A 98 -20.23 -7.58 10.99
N MET A 99 -21.08 -7.03 10.11
CA MET A 99 -21.05 -5.63 9.69
C MET A 99 -20.81 -4.60 10.82
N PRO A 100 -21.40 -4.73 12.04
CA PRO A 100 -21.11 -3.82 13.15
C PRO A 100 -19.63 -3.66 13.49
N ARG A 101 -18.80 -4.68 13.22
CA ARG A 101 -17.35 -4.59 13.44
C ARG A 101 -16.70 -3.62 12.48
N ILE A 102 -17.06 -3.66 11.20
CA ILE A 102 -16.57 -2.71 10.20
C ILE A 102 -16.93 -1.28 10.63
N PHE A 103 -18.18 -1.05 11.03
CA PHE A 103 -18.60 0.26 11.56
C PHE A 103 -17.78 0.69 12.79
N SER A 104 -17.45 -0.23 13.70
CA SER A 104 -16.62 0.11 14.87
C SER A 104 -15.21 0.58 14.49
N VAL A 105 -14.61 0.01 13.44
CA VAL A 105 -13.31 0.47 12.93
C VAL A 105 -13.45 1.84 12.26
N ILE A 106 -14.53 2.11 11.52
CA ILE A 106 -14.79 3.46 10.99
C ILE A 106 -15.01 4.48 12.11
N ASP A 107 -15.71 4.12 13.18
CA ASP A 107 -15.92 5.00 14.34
C ASP A 107 -14.60 5.30 15.07
N ALA A 108 -13.67 4.35 15.10
CA ALA A 108 -12.32 4.58 15.59
C ALA A 108 -11.51 5.49 14.65
N TYR A 109 -11.55 5.21 13.34
CA TYR A 109 -10.94 6.05 12.32
C TYR A 109 -11.44 7.51 12.40
N GLU A 110 -12.74 7.73 12.54
CA GLU A 110 -13.34 9.07 12.65
C GLU A 110 -12.78 9.88 13.83
N LYS A 111 -12.49 9.22 14.96
CA LYS A 111 -11.88 9.87 16.13
C LYS A 111 -10.43 10.28 15.88
N ASP A 112 -9.69 9.45 15.15
CA ASP A 112 -8.28 9.68 14.84
C ASP A 112 -8.07 10.53 13.58
N LEU A 113 -9.10 10.67 12.73
CA LEU A 113 -9.06 11.36 11.45
C LEU A 113 -8.53 12.81 11.52
N PRO A 114 -8.94 13.65 12.51
CA PRO A 114 -8.37 15.00 12.66
C PRO A 114 -6.85 15.00 12.90
N ASN A 115 -6.30 13.92 13.44
CA ASN A 115 -4.86 13.76 13.62
C ASN A 115 -4.19 13.23 12.35
N LEU A 116 -4.79 12.23 11.70
CA LEU A 116 -4.30 11.67 10.42
C LEU A 116 -4.20 12.73 9.32
N MET A 117 -5.23 13.58 9.20
CA MET A 117 -5.27 14.69 8.22
C MET A 117 -4.09 15.66 8.33
N LYS A 118 -3.50 15.82 9.53
CA LYS A 118 -2.33 16.69 9.73
C LYS A 118 -1.11 16.19 8.96
N ARG A 119 -1.01 14.87 8.70
CA ARG A 119 0.11 14.26 7.99
C ARG A 119 0.29 14.83 6.59
N SER A 120 -0.82 15.12 5.90
CA SER A 120 -0.85 15.71 4.55
C SER A 120 -1.31 17.17 4.54
N GLY A 121 -1.49 17.78 5.72
CA GLY A 121 -1.98 19.16 5.85
C GLY A 121 -3.42 19.35 5.39
N GLN A 122 -4.22 18.28 5.34
CA GLN A 122 -5.63 18.35 4.93
C GLN A 122 -6.46 19.11 5.98
N THR A 123 -7.34 19.99 5.52
CA THR A 123 -8.17 20.87 6.38
C THR A 123 -9.67 20.68 6.18
N GLY A 124 -10.09 19.87 5.22
CA GLY A 124 -11.50 19.58 4.92
C GLY A 124 -11.65 18.36 4.00
N PHE A 125 -12.88 18.10 3.57
CA PHE A 125 -13.22 17.03 2.65
C PHE A 125 -13.75 17.59 1.34
N LEU A 126 -13.65 16.81 0.28
CA LEU A 126 -14.26 17.14 -1.01
C LEU A 126 -15.79 17.01 -0.90
N ASP A 127 -16.53 17.80 -1.68
CA ASP A 127 -17.99 17.64 -1.81
C ASP A 127 -18.35 16.29 -2.46
N ASP A 128 -17.49 15.83 -3.37
CA ASP A 128 -17.53 14.51 -3.99
C ASP A 128 -16.19 13.81 -3.75
N GLU A 129 -16.22 12.76 -2.94
CA GLU A 129 -15.04 11.98 -2.57
C GLU A 129 -14.86 10.74 -3.45
N THR A 130 -15.59 10.63 -4.57
CA THR A 130 -15.53 9.47 -5.48
C THR A 130 -14.32 9.48 -6.42
N ASP A 131 -13.51 10.55 -6.42
CA ASP A 131 -12.24 10.64 -7.12
C ASP A 131 -11.15 11.19 -6.20
N GLN A 132 -10.29 10.31 -5.70
CA GLN A 132 -9.30 10.66 -4.67
C GLN A 132 -7.87 10.59 -5.21
N LEU A 133 -7.05 11.54 -4.77
CA LEU A 133 -5.62 11.59 -5.06
C LEU A 133 -4.81 11.13 -3.84
N ILE A 134 -3.59 10.63 -4.08
CA ILE A 134 -2.71 10.18 -2.99
C ILE A 134 -2.45 11.33 -2.01
N GLY A 135 -2.54 11.03 -0.71
CA GLY A 135 -2.42 12.00 0.38
C GLY A 135 -3.75 12.55 0.90
N TYR A 136 -4.86 12.34 0.18
CA TYR A 136 -6.20 12.73 0.63
C TYR A 136 -6.76 11.71 1.62
N TRP A 137 -7.21 12.12 2.81
CA TRP A 137 -7.91 11.27 3.76
C TRP A 137 -9.43 11.33 3.54
N PRO A 138 -10.10 10.20 3.27
CA PRO A 138 -11.55 10.19 3.08
C PRO A 138 -12.32 10.50 4.36
N SER A 139 -13.49 11.11 4.25
CA SER A 139 -14.35 11.30 5.41
C SER A 139 -14.91 9.97 5.93
N ALA A 140 -15.17 9.91 7.22
CA ALA A 140 -15.87 8.75 7.81
C ALA A 140 -17.30 8.59 7.23
N ALA A 141 -17.94 9.69 6.79
CA ALA A 141 -19.25 9.64 6.14
C ALA A 141 -19.17 8.94 4.77
N TYR A 142 -18.17 9.27 3.96
CA TYR A 142 -17.89 8.56 2.70
C TYR A 142 -17.63 7.06 2.96
N LEU A 143 -16.74 6.75 3.91
CA LEU A 143 -16.42 5.35 4.23
C LEU A 143 -17.65 4.55 4.67
N ARG A 144 -18.53 5.12 5.52
CA ARG A 144 -19.80 4.47 5.90
C ARG A 144 -20.73 4.27 4.70
N GLY A 145 -20.72 5.20 3.73
CA GLY A 145 -21.55 5.13 2.53
C GLY A 145 -21.15 4.01 1.55
N VAL A 146 -19.93 3.50 1.66
CA VAL A 146 -19.41 2.40 0.83
C VAL A 146 -19.34 1.05 1.56
N ILE A 147 -20.01 0.92 2.73
CA ILE A 147 -20.15 -0.37 3.40
C ILE A 147 -21.43 -1.05 2.94
N ALA A 148 -21.36 -2.35 2.63
CA ALA A 148 -22.55 -3.14 2.32
C ALA A 148 -22.43 -4.59 2.80
N GLU A 149 -23.58 -5.21 3.07
CA GLU A 149 -23.66 -6.65 3.31
C GLU A 149 -23.71 -7.40 1.98
N GLY A 150 -22.74 -8.30 1.79
CA GLY A 150 -22.62 -9.23 0.68
C GLY A 150 -23.40 -10.53 0.91
N GLN A 151 -22.92 -11.63 0.32
CA GLN A 151 -23.58 -12.93 0.47
C GLN A 151 -23.42 -13.47 1.90
N THR A 152 -24.48 -14.11 2.39
CA THR A 152 -24.54 -14.80 3.70
C THR A 152 -24.46 -16.32 3.58
N THR A 153 -24.40 -16.86 2.36
CA THR A 153 -24.23 -18.29 2.10
C THR A 153 -22.96 -18.51 1.30
N ARG A 154 -22.06 -19.35 1.81
CA ARG A 154 -20.73 -19.52 1.24
C ARG A 154 -20.73 -20.09 -0.18
N GLY A 155 -19.76 -19.64 -0.97
CA GLY A 155 -19.51 -20.10 -2.34
C GLY A 155 -20.70 -19.97 -3.26
N MET A 156 -20.78 -20.87 -4.26
CA MET A 156 -21.86 -20.86 -5.25
C MET A 156 -23.24 -21.16 -4.66
N GLY A 157 -23.32 -21.67 -3.43
CA GLY A 157 -24.57 -21.81 -2.69
C GLY A 157 -25.28 -20.46 -2.48
N GLY A 158 -24.51 -19.38 -2.33
CA GLY A 158 -25.01 -18.01 -2.24
C GLY A 158 -25.22 -17.30 -3.57
N VAL A 159 -24.89 -17.91 -4.71
CA VAL A 159 -24.95 -17.26 -6.03
C VAL A 159 -26.14 -17.78 -6.86
N GLY A 160 -26.77 -16.91 -7.64
CA GLY A 160 -27.82 -17.27 -8.59
C GLY A 160 -29.03 -16.34 -8.61
N ASP A 161 -30.10 -16.82 -9.23
CA ASP A 161 -31.35 -16.06 -9.40
C ASP A 161 -31.97 -15.68 -8.06
N GLY A 162 -32.31 -14.39 -7.92
CA GLY A 162 -32.94 -13.86 -6.70
C GLY A 162 -32.00 -13.73 -5.50
N LYS A 163 -30.68 -13.90 -5.67
CA LYS A 163 -29.69 -13.84 -4.58
C LYS A 163 -28.85 -12.55 -4.55
N ALA A 164 -29.24 -11.53 -5.31
CA ALA A 164 -28.58 -10.24 -5.29
C ALA A 164 -28.68 -9.57 -3.91
N THR A 165 -27.53 -9.23 -3.34
CA THR A 165 -27.37 -8.54 -2.05
C THR A 165 -27.05 -7.06 -2.25
N ASN A 166 -27.07 -6.27 -1.18
CA ASN A 166 -26.62 -4.87 -1.24
C ASN A 166 -25.16 -4.79 -1.67
N GLY A 167 -24.31 -5.70 -1.21
CA GLY A 167 -22.91 -5.81 -1.61
C GLY A 167 -22.74 -6.09 -3.10
N SER A 168 -23.46 -7.09 -3.66
CA SER A 168 -23.36 -7.39 -5.10
C SER A 168 -23.84 -6.22 -5.99
N ARG A 169 -24.89 -5.49 -5.56
CA ARG A 169 -25.36 -4.29 -6.25
C ARG A 169 -24.35 -3.14 -6.13
N LEU A 170 -23.73 -2.96 -4.96
CA LEU A 170 -22.68 -1.97 -4.75
C LEU A 170 -21.49 -2.25 -5.68
N VAL A 171 -20.98 -3.50 -5.72
CA VAL A 171 -19.93 -3.92 -6.66
C VAL A 171 -20.30 -3.59 -8.11
N THR A 172 -21.54 -3.91 -8.51
CA THR A 172 -22.04 -3.59 -9.85
C THR A 172 -21.97 -2.09 -10.13
N SER A 173 -22.44 -1.26 -9.19
CA SER A 173 -22.41 0.20 -9.33
C SER A 173 -20.99 0.77 -9.41
N ILE A 174 -20.05 0.23 -8.62
CA ILE A 174 -18.65 0.69 -8.59
C ILE A 174 -17.95 0.40 -9.92
N LEU A 175 -18.19 -0.78 -10.50
CA LEU A 175 -17.62 -1.20 -11.78
C LEU A 175 -18.33 -0.55 -12.98
N ASP A 176 -19.59 -0.18 -12.85
CA ASP A 176 -20.29 0.59 -13.90
C ASP A 176 -19.87 2.06 -13.93
N ARG A 177 -19.51 2.63 -12.77
CA ARG A 177 -19.08 4.02 -12.66
C ARG A 177 -17.94 4.30 -13.65
N ALA A 178 -18.10 5.36 -14.43
CA ALA A 178 -17.01 5.86 -15.26
C ALA A 178 -15.89 6.37 -14.34
N ASP A 179 -14.65 6.00 -14.64
CA ASP A 179 -13.47 6.50 -13.95
C ASP A 179 -12.73 7.47 -14.86
N PRO A 180 -12.58 8.75 -14.49
CA PRO A 180 -11.92 9.73 -15.36
C PRO A 180 -10.43 9.42 -15.60
N PHE A 181 -9.84 8.56 -14.76
CA PHE A 181 -8.45 8.12 -14.89
C PHE A 181 -8.32 6.74 -15.55
N GLY A 182 -9.43 6.10 -15.93
CA GLY A 182 -9.43 4.77 -16.55
C GLY A 182 -8.92 3.64 -15.64
N ARG A 183 -8.91 3.83 -14.32
CA ARG A 183 -8.36 2.87 -13.36
C ARG A 183 -9.22 1.61 -13.27
N PRO A 184 -8.62 0.41 -13.15
CA PRO A 184 -9.34 -0.77 -12.69
C PRO A 184 -9.69 -0.66 -11.20
N VAL A 185 -10.52 -1.59 -10.73
CA VAL A 185 -10.85 -1.75 -9.31
C VAL A 185 -10.25 -3.05 -8.79
N TRP A 186 -9.38 -2.92 -7.78
CA TRP A 186 -8.76 -4.04 -7.08
C TRP A 186 -9.74 -4.63 -6.06
N ILE A 187 -10.09 -5.90 -6.20
CA ILE A 187 -11.05 -6.57 -5.33
C ILE A 187 -10.28 -7.62 -4.54
N SER A 188 -10.09 -7.32 -3.26
CA SER A 188 -9.37 -8.16 -2.31
C SER A 188 -10.36 -9.12 -1.65
N PHE A 189 -10.16 -10.43 -1.82
CA PHE A 189 -10.92 -11.44 -1.09
C PHE A 189 -10.16 -11.82 0.17
N TRP A 190 -10.64 -11.30 1.29
CA TRP A 190 -10.18 -11.64 2.64
C TRP A 190 -10.94 -12.88 3.15
N GLY A 191 -12.14 -13.10 2.61
CA GLY A 191 -12.92 -14.34 2.73
C GLY A 191 -13.35 -14.91 1.38
N SER A 192 -14.66 -15.12 1.21
CA SER A 192 -15.26 -15.59 -0.05
C SER A 192 -15.35 -14.50 -1.12
N GLY A 193 -15.11 -14.88 -2.38
CA GLY A 193 -15.37 -14.05 -3.56
C GLY A 193 -16.81 -14.13 -4.09
N ASN A 194 -17.72 -14.81 -3.38
CA ASN A 194 -19.08 -15.06 -3.85
C ASN A 194 -19.93 -13.79 -4.07
N THR A 195 -19.62 -12.68 -3.41
CA THR A 195 -20.31 -11.40 -3.64
C THR A 195 -19.95 -10.79 -5.00
N LEU A 196 -18.68 -10.87 -5.42
CA LEU A 196 -18.30 -10.55 -6.80
C LEU A 196 -18.95 -11.54 -7.77
N ALA A 197 -18.94 -12.84 -7.44
CA ALA A 197 -19.53 -13.85 -8.30
C ALA A 197 -21.03 -13.60 -8.55
N GLN A 198 -21.79 -13.15 -7.53
CA GLN A 198 -23.19 -12.75 -7.70
C GLN A 198 -23.34 -11.53 -8.62
N ALA A 199 -22.52 -10.49 -8.45
CA ALA A 199 -22.55 -9.33 -9.34
C ALA A 199 -22.27 -9.73 -10.80
N LEU A 200 -21.27 -10.59 -11.02
CA LEU A 200 -20.93 -11.12 -12.34
C LEU A 200 -22.03 -12.01 -12.93
N TRP A 201 -22.70 -12.82 -12.10
CA TRP A 201 -23.85 -13.63 -12.51
C TRP A 201 -25.00 -12.75 -13.03
N ASP A 202 -25.35 -11.70 -12.28
CA ASP A 202 -26.45 -10.80 -12.64
C ASP A 202 -26.13 -9.99 -13.91
N VAL A 203 -24.88 -9.52 -14.06
CA VAL A 203 -24.42 -8.83 -15.27
C VAL A 203 -24.46 -9.75 -16.48
N GLN A 204 -23.93 -10.97 -16.38
CA GLN A 204 -23.94 -11.95 -17.47
C GLN A 204 -25.36 -12.30 -17.93
N LYS A 205 -26.34 -12.33 -17.00
CA LYS A 205 -27.74 -12.60 -17.35
C LYS A 205 -28.47 -11.41 -17.97
N SER A 206 -28.07 -10.18 -17.64
CA SER A 206 -28.82 -8.97 -18.00
C SER A 206 -28.24 -8.19 -19.16
N ARG A 207 -26.98 -8.45 -19.54
CA ARG A 207 -26.26 -7.71 -20.59
C ARG A 207 -25.82 -8.61 -21.73
N SER A 208 -25.41 -7.99 -22.84
CA SER A 208 -24.74 -8.71 -23.93
C SER A 208 -23.38 -9.28 -23.50
N SER A 209 -22.81 -10.16 -24.32
CA SER A 209 -21.47 -10.72 -24.05
C SER A 209 -20.41 -9.62 -24.06
N GLU A 210 -20.52 -8.66 -24.97
CA GLU A 210 -19.58 -7.56 -25.12
C GLU A 210 -19.62 -6.61 -23.92
N GLU A 211 -20.83 -6.27 -23.44
CA GLU A 211 -21.01 -5.46 -22.24
C GLU A 211 -20.54 -6.20 -20.98
N THR A 212 -20.75 -7.51 -20.91
CA THR A 212 -20.26 -8.35 -19.81
C THR A 212 -18.73 -8.38 -19.80
N ASP A 213 -18.10 -8.59 -20.95
CA ASP A 213 -16.63 -8.62 -21.07
C ASP A 213 -16.03 -7.25 -20.70
N ALA A 214 -16.64 -6.15 -21.16
CA ALA A 214 -16.24 -4.80 -20.78
C ALA A 214 -16.36 -4.56 -19.28
N PHE A 215 -17.43 -5.05 -18.64
CA PHE A 215 -17.62 -4.97 -17.19
C PHE A 215 -16.56 -5.77 -16.43
N VAL A 216 -16.34 -7.04 -16.81
CA VAL A 216 -15.35 -7.94 -16.20
C VAL A 216 -13.94 -7.35 -16.31
N SER A 217 -13.60 -6.73 -17.44
CA SER A 217 -12.28 -6.16 -17.70
C SER A 217 -11.86 -5.05 -16.74
N LYS A 218 -12.80 -4.45 -16.00
CA LYS A 218 -12.53 -3.41 -15.00
C LYS A 218 -12.13 -3.99 -13.63
N ALA A 219 -12.42 -5.26 -13.37
CA ALA A 219 -12.09 -5.92 -12.10
C ALA A 219 -10.68 -6.53 -12.13
N ARG A 220 -9.95 -6.38 -11.03
CA ARG A 220 -8.68 -7.07 -10.76
C ARG A 220 -8.83 -7.80 -9.44
N VAL A 221 -8.80 -9.14 -9.44
CA VAL A 221 -8.99 -9.92 -8.21
C VAL A 221 -7.64 -10.26 -7.59
N TYR A 222 -7.54 -10.07 -6.27
CA TYR A 222 -6.50 -10.68 -5.43
C TYR A 222 -7.19 -11.53 -4.36
N ALA A 223 -7.02 -12.85 -4.44
CA ALA A 223 -7.61 -13.79 -3.50
C ALA A 223 -6.59 -14.31 -2.48
N ILE A 224 -6.91 -14.18 -1.19
CA ILE A 224 -6.20 -14.84 -0.09
C ILE A 224 -6.73 -16.27 -0.02
N THR A 225 -5.98 -17.20 -0.64
CA THR A 225 -6.41 -18.58 -0.93
C THR A 225 -7.83 -18.68 -1.53
N ASP A 226 -8.35 -19.89 -1.62
CA ASP A 226 -9.77 -20.14 -1.87
C ASP A 226 -10.42 -20.52 -0.53
N GLN A 227 -11.32 -19.68 -0.04
CA GLN A 227 -11.95 -19.82 1.28
C GLN A 227 -13.38 -20.38 1.24
N ASP A 228 -13.84 -20.78 0.05
CA ASP A 228 -15.12 -21.51 -0.11
C ASP A 228 -14.96 -23.02 0.10
N ARG A 229 -13.73 -23.50 0.34
CA ARG A 229 -13.40 -24.91 0.59
C ARG A 229 -13.09 -25.15 2.07
N PRO A 230 -13.14 -26.41 2.55
CA PRO A 230 -12.50 -26.77 3.81
C PRO A 230 -11.00 -26.45 3.77
N PHE A 231 -10.51 -25.70 4.76
CA PHE A 231 -9.08 -25.40 4.90
C PHE A 231 -8.28 -26.60 5.42
N TYR A 232 -8.88 -27.43 6.28
CA TYR A 232 -8.24 -28.59 6.89
C TYR A 232 -8.67 -29.92 6.24
N PRO A 233 -7.70 -30.80 5.91
CA PRO A 233 -6.26 -30.62 6.08
C PRO A 233 -5.67 -29.56 5.14
N GLU A 234 -4.64 -28.84 5.61
CA GLU A 234 -3.97 -27.82 4.80
C GLU A 234 -3.52 -28.40 3.46
N ASN A 235 -3.81 -27.69 2.37
CA ASN A 235 -3.62 -28.12 0.98
C ASN A 235 -4.61 -29.18 0.45
N ASP A 236 -5.74 -29.44 1.13
CA ASP A 236 -6.85 -30.17 0.52
C ASP A 236 -7.64 -29.25 -0.44
N TYR A 237 -7.41 -29.46 -1.74
CA TYR A 237 -8.08 -28.71 -2.80
C TYR A 237 -9.23 -29.49 -3.46
N THR A 238 -9.68 -30.61 -2.89
CA THR A 238 -10.77 -31.42 -3.46
C THR A 238 -12.11 -30.67 -3.56
N GLY A 239 -12.30 -29.65 -2.72
CA GLY A 239 -13.46 -28.75 -2.75
C GLY A 239 -13.37 -27.62 -3.78
N VAL A 240 -12.15 -27.21 -4.18
CA VAL A 240 -11.91 -26.06 -5.08
C VAL A 240 -12.75 -26.13 -6.36
N PRO A 241 -12.88 -27.27 -7.06
CA PRO A 241 -13.60 -27.30 -8.33
C PRO A 241 -15.06 -26.82 -8.28
N ARG A 242 -15.64 -26.62 -7.08
CA ARG A 242 -17.03 -26.25 -6.81
C ARG A 242 -17.19 -24.87 -6.14
N THR A 243 -16.13 -24.07 -6.01
CA THR A 243 -16.15 -22.76 -5.32
C THR A 243 -16.64 -21.62 -6.22
N ALA A 244 -17.03 -20.48 -5.63
CA ALA A 244 -17.40 -19.31 -6.43
C ALA A 244 -16.18 -18.74 -7.17
N GLN A 245 -15.02 -18.79 -6.54
CA GLN A 245 -13.74 -18.41 -7.15
C GLN A 245 -13.44 -19.24 -8.40
N THR A 246 -13.61 -20.57 -8.34
CA THR A 246 -13.41 -21.44 -9.51
C THR A 246 -14.46 -21.21 -10.59
N TRP A 247 -15.73 -20.98 -10.21
CA TRP A 247 -16.76 -20.63 -11.16
C TRP A 247 -16.41 -19.35 -11.93
N MET A 248 -15.93 -18.29 -11.26
CA MET A 248 -15.50 -17.06 -11.92
C MET A 248 -14.37 -17.31 -12.92
N ARG A 249 -13.30 -18.00 -12.51
CA ARG A 249 -12.16 -18.31 -13.39
C ARG A 249 -12.56 -19.20 -14.57
N LYS A 250 -13.46 -20.18 -14.40
CA LYS A 250 -13.98 -21.00 -15.51
C LYS A 250 -14.85 -20.21 -16.47
N THR A 251 -15.67 -19.30 -15.95
CA THR A 251 -16.66 -18.57 -16.74
C THR A 251 -16.02 -17.43 -17.55
N PHE A 252 -15.07 -16.73 -16.95
CA PHE A 252 -14.47 -15.54 -17.57
C PHE A 252 -13.04 -15.76 -18.08
N GLY A 253 -12.35 -16.81 -17.63
CA GLY A 253 -11.00 -17.15 -18.10
C GLY A 253 -10.05 -15.96 -18.01
N SER A 254 -9.28 -15.72 -19.08
CA SER A 254 -8.34 -14.60 -19.16
C SER A 254 -8.97 -13.21 -19.19
N LYS A 255 -10.30 -13.10 -19.31
CA LYS A 255 -11.01 -11.81 -19.26
C LYS A 255 -11.03 -11.25 -17.84
N LEU A 256 -11.01 -12.12 -16.82
CA LEU A 256 -10.91 -11.74 -15.42
C LEU A 256 -9.45 -11.91 -14.97
N PHE A 257 -8.78 -10.79 -14.72
CA PHE A 257 -7.48 -10.79 -14.08
C PHE A 257 -7.61 -11.34 -12.66
N TYR A 258 -6.81 -12.36 -12.33
CA TYR A 258 -6.95 -13.10 -11.10
C TYR A 258 -5.60 -13.50 -10.51
N ILE A 259 -5.31 -12.98 -9.31
CA ILE A 259 -4.24 -13.46 -8.43
C ILE A 259 -4.85 -14.39 -7.39
N TRP A 260 -4.24 -15.55 -7.19
CA TRP A 260 -4.52 -16.47 -6.10
C TRP A 260 -3.24 -16.67 -5.30
N SER A 261 -3.18 -16.04 -4.14
CA SER A 261 -2.05 -16.16 -3.23
C SER A 261 -2.22 -17.34 -2.28
N GLU A 262 -1.18 -18.16 -2.22
CA GLU A 262 -0.93 -19.19 -1.23
C GLU A 262 0.29 -18.83 -0.37
N THR A 263 1.26 -18.03 -0.85
CA THR A 263 2.52 -17.80 -0.11
C THR A 263 2.60 -16.43 0.55
N ALA A 264 2.25 -15.36 -0.16
CA ALA A 264 2.42 -13.98 0.31
C ALA A 264 1.80 -13.73 1.69
N TRP A 265 0.53 -14.11 1.85
CA TRP A 265 -0.22 -13.91 3.10
C TRP A 265 0.40 -14.67 4.28
N ARG A 266 0.83 -15.92 4.05
CA ARG A 266 1.49 -16.72 5.09
C ARG A 266 2.83 -16.13 5.47
N GLN A 267 3.60 -15.65 4.49
CA GLN A 267 4.92 -15.11 4.76
C GLN A 267 4.83 -13.78 5.49
N LEU A 268 3.96 -12.87 5.04
CA LEU A 268 3.76 -11.56 5.69
C LEU A 268 3.33 -11.73 7.14
N GLY A 269 2.36 -12.61 7.38
CA GLY A 269 1.89 -12.87 8.72
C GLY A 269 2.90 -13.60 9.61
N ARG A 270 3.76 -14.48 9.05
CA ARG A 270 4.88 -15.09 9.79
C ARG A 270 5.92 -14.05 10.20
N GLU A 271 6.39 -13.24 9.27
CA GLU A 271 7.40 -12.22 9.55
C GLU A 271 6.91 -11.17 10.57
N THR A 272 5.64 -10.80 10.48
CA THR A 272 5.01 -9.88 11.45
C THR A 272 4.85 -10.54 12.81
N ARG A 273 4.44 -11.81 12.86
CA ARG A 273 4.35 -12.59 14.10
C ARG A 273 5.70 -12.75 14.80
N ASP A 274 6.77 -12.98 14.05
CA ASP A 274 8.11 -13.12 14.60
C ASP A 274 8.61 -11.79 15.22
N ARG A 275 7.99 -10.67 14.85
CA ARG A 275 8.21 -9.32 15.41
C ARG A 275 7.05 -8.84 16.29
N TRP A 276 6.20 -9.75 16.76
CA TRP A 276 4.94 -9.41 17.43
C TRP A 276 5.11 -8.48 18.63
N THR A 277 6.17 -8.64 19.44
CA THR A 277 6.42 -7.76 20.60
C THR A 277 6.54 -6.30 20.18
N GLN A 278 7.29 -6.02 19.11
CA GLN A 278 7.43 -4.67 18.56
C GLN A 278 6.08 -4.16 18.05
N TYR A 279 5.37 -5.01 17.29
CA TYR A 279 4.08 -4.68 16.71
C TYR A 279 3.05 -4.31 17.78
N LYS A 280 2.91 -5.18 18.80
CA LYS A 280 2.03 -5.00 19.96
C LYS A 280 2.33 -3.71 20.70
N THR A 281 3.58 -3.45 21.06
CA THR A 281 3.95 -2.21 21.78
C THR A 281 3.75 -0.96 20.94
N SER A 282 3.92 -1.07 19.62
CA SER A 282 3.91 0.09 18.73
C SER A 282 2.55 0.41 18.12
N VAL A 283 1.62 -0.55 18.12
CA VAL A 283 0.29 -0.42 17.50
C VAL A 283 -0.83 -0.48 18.55
N GLN A 284 -0.87 -1.52 19.38
CA GLN A 284 -2.00 -1.77 20.27
C GLN A 284 -2.15 -0.66 21.32
N GLY A 285 -3.38 -0.18 21.50
CA GLY A 285 -3.73 0.86 22.47
C GLY A 285 -3.32 2.28 22.10
N LYS A 286 -2.68 2.50 20.94
CA LYS A 286 -2.37 3.84 20.43
C LYS A 286 -3.52 4.38 19.56
N GLY A 287 -4.09 5.52 19.96
CA GLY A 287 -5.25 6.10 19.27
C GLY A 287 -6.50 5.22 19.40
N ALA A 288 -7.59 5.64 18.76
CA ALA A 288 -8.80 4.85 18.71
C ALA A 288 -8.63 3.60 17.82
N LEU A 289 -7.93 3.73 16.69
CA LEU A 289 -7.65 2.63 15.77
C LEU A 289 -6.82 1.52 16.43
N GLY A 290 -5.68 1.86 17.02
CA GLY A 290 -4.82 0.87 17.70
C GLY A 290 -5.48 0.23 18.92
N SER A 291 -6.49 0.88 19.52
CA SER A 291 -7.29 0.28 20.60
C SER A 291 -8.21 -0.85 20.13
N LEU A 292 -8.51 -0.92 18.82
CA LEU A 292 -9.29 -2.01 18.22
C LEU A 292 -8.42 -3.12 17.62
N TYR A 293 -7.10 -2.95 17.56
CA TYR A 293 -6.19 -3.93 16.99
C TYR A 293 -6.03 -5.14 17.93
N PRO A 294 -6.61 -6.33 17.63
CA PRO A 294 -6.61 -7.46 18.56
C PRO A 294 -5.27 -8.20 18.60
N ASP A 295 -5.09 -9.06 19.61
CA ASP A 295 -4.03 -10.07 19.59
C ASP A 295 -4.28 -11.07 18.44
N TYR A 296 -3.21 -11.51 17.77
CA TYR A 296 -3.35 -12.54 16.74
C TYR A 296 -3.68 -13.90 17.37
N LYS A 297 -4.33 -14.78 16.58
CA LYS A 297 -4.65 -16.15 16.99
C LYS A 297 -3.92 -17.20 16.17
N TYR A 298 -3.88 -17.02 14.85
CA TYR A 298 -3.24 -17.95 13.92
C TYR A 298 -2.11 -17.27 13.14
N VAL A 299 -2.48 -16.24 12.39
CA VAL A 299 -1.60 -15.38 11.59
C VAL A 299 -1.87 -13.92 11.97
N VAL A 300 -0.88 -13.04 11.77
CA VAL A 300 -1.08 -11.60 11.90
C VAL A 300 -1.44 -11.05 10.53
N GLU A 301 -2.55 -10.34 10.40
CA GLU A 301 -2.96 -9.65 9.16
C GLU A 301 -2.85 -10.53 7.89
N GLY A 302 -3.48 -11.71 7.89
CA GLY A 302 -3.46 -12.61 6.73
C GLY A 302 -3.84 -11.89 5.43
N ASP A 303 -4.80 -10.99 5.50
CA ASP A 303 -5.35 -10.35 4.32
C ASP A 303 -4.58 -9.15 3.81
N THR A 304 -3.68 -8.59 4.61
CA THR A 304 -3.00 -7.32 4.29
C THR A 304 -2.26 -7.38 2.96
N SER A 305 -1.63 -8.52 2.66
CA SER A 305 -0.94 -8.76 1.38
C SER A 305 -1.81 -8.46 0.14
N SER A 306 -3.14 -8.65 0.23
CA SER A 306 -4.06 -8.48 -0.90
C SER A 306 -4.28 -7.05 -1.34
N TRP A 307 -4.13 -6.08 -0.45
CA TRP A 307 -4.34 -4.66 -0.78
C TRP A 307 -3.03 -3.88 -0.86
N VAL A 308 -2.00 -4.25 -0.07
CA VAL A 308 -0.65 -3.67 -0.27
C VAL A 308 -0.06 -4.07 -1.63
N TYR A 309 -0.59 -5.10 -2.29
CA TYR A 309 -0.22 -5.45 -3.67
C TYR A 309 -0.40 -4.28 -4.65
N ALA A 310 -1.41 -3.45 -4.45
CA ALA A 310 -1.71 -2.28 -5.28
C ALA A 310 -1.05 -1.00 -4.75
N TRP A 311 -0.16 -1.10 -3.76
CA TRP A 311 0.53 0.06 -3.19
C TRP A 311 1.38 0.77 -4.25
N PRO A 312 1.23 2.09 -4.44
CA PRO A 312 1.93 2.82 -5.51
C PRO A 312 3.46 2.77 -5.40
N GLY A 313 4.14 2.55 -6.54
CA GLY A 313 5.57 2.82 -6.71
C GLY A 313 6.49 1.61 -6.75
N VAL A 314 6.14 0.51 -6.07
CA VAL A 314 6.99 -0.69 -5.98
C VAL A 314 6.86 -1.60 -7.21
N ASN A 315 5.63 -1.77 -7.69
CA ASN A 315 5.29 -2.57 -8.86
C ASN A 315 4.20 -1.89 -9.69
N ASN A 316 4.11 -2.28 -10.96
CA ASN A 316 2.87 -2.15 -11.70
C ASN A 316 1.95 -3.29 -11.24
N PRO A 317 0.81 -3.03 -10.58
CA PRO A 317 -0.03 -4.11 -10.09
C PRO A 317 -0.73 -4.87 -11.25
N GLU A 318 -0.76 -4.33 -12.48
CA GLU A 318 -1.22 -5.10 -13.64
C GLU A 318 -0.16 -6.06 -14.22
N ASP A 319 1.06 -6.07 -13.66
CA ASP A 319 2.11 -7.04 -13.98
C ASP A 319 2.51 -7.84 -12.72
N PRO A 320 1.84 -8.98 -12.47
CA PRO A 320 2.10 -9.82 -11.28
C PRO A 320 3.48 -10.43 -11.20
N THR A 321 4.25 -10.39 -12.29
CA THR A 321 5.61 -10.94 -12.32
C THR A 321 6.63 -10.01 -11.66
N GLN A 322 6.27 -8.74 -11.45
CA GLN A 322 7.03 -7.79 -10.66
C GLN A 322 6.80 -8.06 -9.19
N TRP A 323 7.86 -8.14 -8.40
CA TRP A 323 7.70 -8.22 -6.96
C TRP A 323 7.26 -6.87 -6.38
N GLY A 324 6.43 -6.92 -5.34
CA GLY A 324 5.97 -5.76 -4.57
C GLY A 324 5.63 -6.13 -3.13
N TYR A 325 4.95 -5.22 -2.44
CA TYR A 325 4.55 -5.42 -1.03
C TYR A 325 3.58 -6.58 -0.83
N GLY A 326 2.74 -6.88 -1.82
CA GLY A 326 1.82 -8.01 -1.82
C GLY A 326 2.41 -9.31 -2.37
N GLY A 327 3.70 -9.38 -2.66
CA GLY A 327 4.35 -10.60 -3.19
C GLY A 327 4.70 -10.54 -4.68
N ARG A 328 4.89 -11.71 -5.28
CA ARG A 328 5.28 -11.92 -6.68
C ARG A 328 4.62 -13.19 -7.20
N PHE A 329 4.11 -13.17 -8.42
CA PHE A 329 3.27 -14.24 -8.96
C PHE A 329 3.66 -14.62 -10.39
N VAL A 330 3.29 -15.84 -10.78
CA VAL A 330 3.43 -16.35 -12.15
C VAL A 330 2.13 -16.94 -12.65
N ASP A 331 1.85 -16.78 -13.93
CA ASP A 331 0.72 -17.43 -14.57
C ASP A 331 0.91 -18.95 -14.54
N ALA A 332 0.05 -19.65 -13.81
CA ALA A 332 0.15 -21.08 -13.56
C ALA A 332 -1.23 -21.76 -13.56
N LEU A 333 -1.22 -23.09 -13.70
CA LEU A 333 -2.43 -23.88 -13.55
C LEU A 333 -2.88 -23.83 -12.08
N SER A 334 -4.11 -23.42 -11.84
CA SER A 334 -4.68 -23.33 -10.50
C SER A 334 -4.90 -24.72 -9.88
N PRO A 335 -4.99 -24.84 -8.55
CA PRO A 335 -5.25 -26.10 -7.84
C PRO A 335 -6.49 -26.90 -8.29
N ASP A 336 -7.43 -26.30 -9.01
CA ASP A 336 -8.56 -27.01 -9.63
C ASP A 336 -8.18 -27.82 -10.89
N ASN A 337 -6.92 -27.75 -11.35
CA ASN A 337 -6.38 -28.38 -12.55
C ASN A 337 -7.10 -28.05 -13.87
N THR A 338 -7.91 -26.99 -13.90
CA THR A 338 -8.74 -26.63 -15.06
C THR A 338 -8.68 -25.16 -15.44
N THR A 339 -8.33 -24.28 -14.51
CA THR A 339 -8.22 -22.83 -14.71
C THR A 339 -6.79 -22.35 -14.49
N ARG A 340 -6.49 -21.14 -14.96
CA ARG A 340 -5.21 -20.47 -14.73
C ARG A 340 -5.43 -19.19 -13.93
N ALA A 341 -4.43 -18.84 -13.15
CA ALA A 341 -4.36 -17.60 -12.39
C ALA A 341 -2.88 -17.25 -12.18
N TYR A 342 -2.63 -16.03 -11.72
CA TYR A 342 -1.32 -15.66 -11.18
C TYR A 342 -1.17 -16.24 -9.78
N MET A 343 -0.21 -17.15 -9.61
CA MET A 343 0.01 -17.95 -8.40
C MET A 343 1.42 -17.73 -7.84
N ASP A 344 1.58 -17.95 -6.55
CA ASP A 344 2.85 -17.91 -5.80
C ASP A 344 3.12 -19.25 -5.06
N ARG A 345 2.56 -20.37 -5.56
CA ARG A 345 2.49 -21.65 -4.84
C ARG A 345 3.63 -22.62 -5.16
N ASP A 346 3.96 -22.77 -6.45
CA ASP A 346 4.97 -23.75 -6.87
C ASP A 346 6.34 -23.39 -6.30
N THR A 347 7.23 -24.37 -6.07
CA THR A 347 8.47 -24.19 -5.28
C THR A 347 9.25 -22.91 -5.62
N ASP A 348 9.48 -22.65 -6.92
CA ASP A 348 10.24 -21.47 -7.36
C ASP A 348 9.43 -20.17 -7.18
N ALA A 349 8.13 -20.19 -7.49
CA ALA A 349 7.24 -19.05 -7.31
C ALA A 349 7.09 -18.68 -5.82
N ALA A 350 6.94 -19.69 -4.96
CA ALA A 350 6.86 -19.52 -3.52
C ALA A 350 8.17 -18.97 -2.93
N ALA A 351 9.32 -19.46 -3.38
CA ALA A 351 10.62 -18.94 -2.94
C ALA A 351 10.78 -17.45 -3.32
N GLN A 352 10.40 -17.06 -4.53
CA GLN A 352 10.48 -15.67 -4.98
C GLN A 352 9.46 -14.76 -4.29
N CYS A 353 8.24 -15.23 -4.08
CA CYS A 353 7.26 -14.51 -3.29
C CYS A 353 7.75 -14.32 -1.84
N THR A 354 8.39 -15.33 -1.26
CA THR A 354 8.98 -15.23 0.08
C THR A 354 10.07 -14.16 0.13
N GLU A 355 10.96 -14.13 -0.86
CA GLU A 355 11.99 -13.09 -0.97
C GLU A 355 11.38 -11.68 -1.08
N ALA A 356 10.33 -11.52 -1.91
CA ALA A 356 9.62 -10.25 -2.09
C ALA A 356 9.06 -9.70 -0.76
N ILE A 357 8.40 -10.57 0.01
CA ILE A 357 7.86 -10.19 1.32
C ILE A 357 8.98 -9.87 2.31
N ASN A 358 10.00 -10.72 2.42
CA ASN A 358 11.10 -10.51 3.36
C ASN A 358 11.86 -9.22 3.11
N ARG A 359 12.00 -8.82 1.84
CA ARG A 359 12.64 -7.56 1.44
C ARG A 359 11.89 -6.33 1.93
N THR A 360 10.56 -6.41 2.07
CA THR A 360 9.72 -5.22 2.23
C THR A 360 8.96 -5.15 3.55
N VAL A 361 8.78 -6.28 4.24
CA VAL A 361 7.92 -6.35 5.44
C VAL A 361 8.35 -5.38 6.54
N GLN A 362 9.66 -5.17 6.74
CA GLN A 362 10.13 -4.23 7.76
C GLN A 362 9.73 -2.78 7.45
N ASP A 363 9.76 -2.38 6.18
CA ASP A 363 9.38 -1.04 5.75
C ASP A 363 7.87 -0.83 5.88
N GLN A 364 7.08 -1.85 5.50
CA GLN A 364 5.62 -1.85 5.69
C GLN A 364 5.25 -1.72 7.17
N MET A 365 5.93 -2.47 8.04
CA MET A 365 5.71 -2.39 9.49
C MET A 365 6.05 -1.00 10.06
N ASN A 366 7.17 -0.40 9.63
CA ASN A 366 7.56 0.93 10.09
C ASN A 366 6.55 1.99 9.64
N ASP A 367 6.07 1.90 8.39
CA ASP A 367 5.03 2.78 7.85
C ASP A 367 3.74 2.68 8.68
N PHE A 368 3.28 1.47 8.97
CA PHE A 368 2.10 1.26 9.79
C PHE A 368 2.25 1.82 11.21
N VAL A 369 3.39 1.56 11.85
CA VAL A 369 3.68 2.08 13.19
C VAL A 369 3.64 3.60 13.20
N SER A 370 4.30 4.26 12.23
CA SER A 370 4.26 5.71 12.13
C SER A 370 2.82 6.22 11.92
N ARG A 371 2.03 5.56 11.08
CA ARG A 371 0.63 5.95 10.83
C ARG A 371 -0.26 5.84 12.06
N ILE A 372 -0.04 4.84 12.91
CA ILE A 372 -0.73 4.71 14.18
C ILE A 372 -0.28 5.78 15.19
N GLU A 373 0.98 6.23 15.15
CA GLU A 373 1.43 7.38 15.94
C GLU A 373 0.79 8.69 15.49
N TRP A 374 0.66 8.86 14.17
CA TRP A 374 -0.12 9.94 13.57
C TRP A 374 -1.57 9.87 14.01
N ALA A 375 -2.22 8.71 13.96
CA ALA A 375 -3.59 8.53 14.45
C ALA A 375 -3.74 8.98 15.92
N ALA A 376 -2.83 8.52 16.78
CA ALA A 376 -2.88 8.77 18.21
C ALA A 376 -2.62 10.24 18.61
N SER A 377 -1.68 10.91 17.93
CA SER A 377 -1.13 12.19 18.41
C SER A 377 -1.14 13.33 17.39
N GLY A 378 -1.35 13.02 16.11
CA GLY A 378 -1.21 13.96 15.00
C GLY A 378 0.23 14.38 14.74
N LYS A 379 1.19 13.56 15.18
CA LYS A 379 2.64 13.72 14.97
C LYS A 379 3.26 12.34 14.74
N GLY A 380 4.34 12.30 13.98
CA GLY A 380 5.12 11.10 13.69
C GLY A 380 6.03 11.37 12.50
N ASN A 381 6.89 10.43 12.15
CA ASN A 381 7.76 10.54 10.99
C ASN A 381 6.95 10.45 9.66
N ARG A 382 7.43 11.01 8.54
CA ARG A 382 6.81 10.88 7.20
C ARG A 382 7.80 10.31 6.21
N ASN A 383 7.30 9.47 5.29
CA ASN A 383 8.17 8.77 4.35
C ASN A 383 8.88 9.76 3.41
N PRO A 384 10.10 9.43 2.95
CA PRO A 384 10.80 10.20 1.94
C PRO A 384 9.97 10.41 0.67
N MET A 385 10.06 11.60 0.08
CA MET A 385 9.42 11.94 -1.18
C MET A 385 10.38 11.69 -2.34
N VAL A 386 10.31 10.49 -2.90
CA VAL A 386 11.23 10.04 -3.95
C VAL A 386 10.88 10.63 -5.30
N VAL A 387 11.89 11.26 -5.91
CA VAL A 387 11.90 11.78 -7.28
C VAL A 387 12.81 10.91 -8.12
N VAL A 388 12.42 10.57 -9.35
CA VAL A 388 13.28 9.88 -10.32
C VAL A 388 13.32 10.68 -11.61
N ASN A 389 14.51 11.13 -12.03
CA ASN A 389 14.71 11.95 -13.23
C ASN A 389 13.77 13.18 -13.30
N GLY A 390 13.49 13.80 -12.15
CA GLY A 390 12.57 14.93 -12.03
C GLY A 390 11.08 14.57 -11.93
N ASP A 391 10.74 13.29 -12.09
CA ASP A 391 9.38 12.76 -11.88
C ASP A 391 9.13 12.48 -10.39
N ASN A 392 8.11 13.11 -9.83
CA ASN A 392 7.68 12.95 -8.43
C ASN A 392 6.32 12.23 -8.28
N PHE A 393 5.75 11.70 -9.37
CA PHE A 393 4.55 10.85 -9.29
C PHE A 393 4.86 9.68 -8.37
N GLN A 394 3.85 8.98 -7.82
CA GLN A 394 4.06 7.79 -6.98
C GLN A 394 3.90 6.47 -7.75
N GLN A 395 4.06 6.49 -9.08
CA GLN A 395 3.94 5.31 -9.95
C GLN A 395 5.29 4.77 -10.45
N VAL A 396 5.28 3.63 -11.14
CA VAL A 396 6.48 3.09 -11.80
C VAL A 396 7.02 4.10 -12.82
N ALA A 397 8.31 4.43 -12.72
CA ALA A 397 8.96 5.32 -13.68
C ALA A 397 9.37 4.53 -14.93
N THR A 398 9.26 5.12 -16.12
CA THR A 398 9.66 4.49 -17.39
C THR A 398 10.66 5.36 -18.14
N ILE A 399 11.73 4.75 -18.65
CA ILE A 399 12.79 5.40 -19.42
C ILE A 399 13.04 4.56 -20.67
N THR A 400 13.33 5.18 -21.80
CA THR A 400 13.73 4.45 -23.03
C THR A 400 15.24 4.54 -23.23
N ALA A 401 15.87 3.43 -23.61
CA ALA A 401 17.29 3.37 -23.92
C ALA A 401 17.58 2.51 -25.15
N ALA A 402 18.66 2.79 -25.88
CA ALA A 402 19.14 1.93 -26.95
C ALA A 402 19.98 0.76 -26.39
N PRO A 403 20.00 -0.41 -27.05
CA PRO A 403 20.96 -1.46 -26.75
C PRO A 403 22.40 -0.92 -26.77
N GLY A 404 23.21 -1.28 -25.77
CA GLY A 404 24.59 -0.81 -25.64
C GLY A 404 24.73 0.62 -25.11
N ALA A 405 23.64 1.31 -24.74
CA ALA A 405 23.72 2.66 -24.20
C ALA A 405 24.09 2.67 -22.71
N SER A 406 24.85 3.68 -22.32
CA SER A 406 25.06 4.04 -20.90
C SER A 406 23.85 4.83 -20.41
N VAL A 407 23.22 4.37 -19.33
CA VAL A 407 22.04 5.01 -18.72
C VAL A 407 22.39 5.44 -17.31
N THR A 408 22.05 6.68 -16.96
CA THR A 408 22.05 7.18 -15.58
C THR A 408 20.62 7.49 -15.17
N VAL A 409 20.25 7.00 -13.98
CA VAL A 409 18.96 7.27 -13.34
C VAL A 409 19.25 8.04 -12.06
N SER A 410 18.66 9.22 -11.93
CA SER A 410 18.91 10.14 -10.82
C SER A 410 17.74 10.17 -9.83
N ALA A 411 18.03 10.07 -8.54
CA ALA A 411 17.12 10.38 -7.45
C ALA A 411 17.16 11.86 -7.04
N GLY A 412 17.80 12.72 -7.85
CA GLY A 412 17.94 14.15 -7.59
C GLY A 412 16.59 14.83 -7.41
N GLY A 413 16.46 15.63 -6.34
CA GLY A 413 15.21 16.27 -5.94
C GLY A 413 14.40 15.48 -4.90
N THR A 414 14.81 14.24 -4.59
CA THR A 414 14.26 13.50 -3.46
C THR A 414 14.51 14.26 -2.16
N MET A 415 13.51 14.33 -1.29
CA MET A 415 13.61 15.00 0.00
C MET A 415 12.90 14.24 1.10
N ASP A 416 13.33 14.46 2.33
CA ASP A 416 12.59 14.07 3.51
C ASP A 416 11.67 15.23 3.94
N PRO A 417 10.35 15.00 4.16
CA PRO A 417 9.46 16.07 4.56
C PRO A 417 9.72 16.64 5.96
N ASP A 418 10.32 15.85 6.85
CA ASP A 418 10.64 16.19 8.24
C ASP A 418 12.07 16.73 8.38
N GLY A 419 12.88 16.64 7.32
CA GLY A 419 14.25 17.13 7.25
C GLY A 419 15.30 16.10 7.67
N ASP A 420 14.89 14.83 7.78
CA ASP A 420 15.75 13.71 8.14
C ASP A 420 16.76 13.39 7.03
N ALA A 421 17.87 12.76 7.40
CA ALA A 421 18.91 12.38 6.45
C ALA A 421 18.48 11.16 5.64
N LEU A 422 18.81 11.17 4.35
CA LEU A 422 18.39 10.10 3.42
C LEU A 422 19.54 9.17 3.05
N SER A 423 19.22 7.88 3.02
CA SER A 423 20.05 6.82 2.43
C SER A 423 19.40 6.26 1.17
N TYR A 424 20.22 5.85 0.21
CA TYR A 424 19.78 5.36 -1.10
C TYR A 424 20.29 3.94 -1.31
N GLU A 425 19.46 3.08 -1.86
CA GLU A 425 19.82 1.72 -2.26
C GLU A 425 19.20 1.42 -3.62
N TRP A 426 20.07 1.25 -4.63
CA TRP A 426 19.69 0.79 -5.96
C TRP A 426 19.99 -0.69 -6.11
N SER A 427 18.99 -1.42 -6.59
CA SER A 427 19.08 -2.84 -6.91
C SER A 427 18.38 -3.13 -8.24
N GLN A 428 18.52 -4.36 -8.73
CA GLN A 428 17.85 -4.84 -9.93
C GLN A 428 16.78 -5.85 -9.52
N ASP A 429 15.58 -5.76 -10.11
CA ASP A 429 14.66 -6.90 -10.16
C ASP A 429 14.99 -7.71 -11.41
N THR A 430 15.93 -8.66 -11.26
CA THR A 430 16.20 -9.64 -12.30
C THR A 430 14.97 -10.54 -12.39
N GLY A 431 14.17 -10.38 -13.45
CA GLY A 431 12.89 -11.08 -13.61
C GLY A 431 13.06 -12.59 -13.80
N VAL A 432 13.36 -13.34 -12.73
CA VAL A 432 13.76 -14.76 -12.80
C VAL A 432 12.63 -15.68 -13.31
N LEU A 433 11.44 -15.16 -13.58
CA LEU A 433 10.36 -15.90 -14.25
C LEU A 433 9.80 -15.10 -15.45
N GLY A 434 10.51 -15.16 -16.57
CA GLY A 434 9.94 -14.94 -17.92
C GLY A 434 9.60 -13.50 -18.32
N VAL A 435 9.97 -12.49 -17.53
CA VAL A 435 9.68 -11.07 -17.82
C VAL A 435 10.95 -10.23 -17.74
N GLY A 436 11.18 -9.43 -18.78
CA GLY A 436 12.33 -8.52 -18.87
C GLY A 436 13.67 -9.21 -19.06
N TRP A 437 14.73 -8.46 -18.76
CA TRP A 437 16.12 -8.89 -18.81
C TRP A 437 16.50 -9.66 -17.54
N ALA A 438 16.73 -10.95 -17.68
CA ALA A 438 16.91 -11.87 -16.55
C ALA A 438 18.33 -11.87 -15.96
N ALA A 439 19.35 -11.39 -16.68
CA ALA A 439 20.73 -11.40 -16.19
C ALA A 439 21.06 -10.17 -15.34
N SER A 440 21.86 -10.34 -14.30
CA SER A 440 22.33 -9.21 -13.51
C SER A 440 23.22 -8.28 -14.34
N ILE A 441 22.94 -6.98 -14.26
CA ILE A 441 23.74 -5.92 -14.87
C ILE A 441 24.51 -5.21 -13.74
N PRO A 442 25.83 -5.02 -13.88
CA PRO A 442 26.59 -4.21 -12.92
C PRO A 442 26.02 -2.79 -12.83
N LEU A 443 25.72 -2.36 -11.60
CA LEU A 443 25.24 -1.01 -11.31
C LEU A 443 26.37 -0.19 -10.67
N GLY A 444 26.58 1.03 -11.18
CA GLY A 444 27.39 2.06 -10.54
C GLY A 444 26.53 2.92 -9.61
N GLY A 445 27.13 3.47 -8.54
CA GLY A 445 26.45 4.45 -7.68
C GLY A 445 25.32 3.89 -6.81
N ILE A 446 25.33 2.57 -6.51
CA ILE A 446 24.20 1.88 -5.86
C ILE A 446 23.77 2.43 -4.50
N SER A 447 24.64 3.18 -3.82
CA SER A 447 24.35 3.81 -2.52
C SER A 447 24.33 5.34 -2.60
N THR A 448 24.16 5.89 -3.80
CA THR A 448 24.18 7.33 -4.06
C THR A 448 22.88 7.80 -4.71
N LEU A 449 22.74 9.11 -4.89
CA LEU A 449 21.60 9.71 -5.59
C LEU A 449 21.42 9.13 -6.99
N ASP A 450 22.52 8.90 -7.71
CA ASP A 450 22.49 8.50 -9.11
C ASP A 450 23.01 7.08 -9.27
N ALA A 451 22.22 6.23 -9.93
CA ALA A 451 22.68 4.92 -10.38
C ALA A 451 22.96 4.92 -11.87
N SER A 452 23.96 4.16 -12.30
CA SER A 452 24.31 4.01 -13.71
C SER A 452 24.44 2.56 -14.12
N LEU A 453 24.08 2.24 -15.36
CA LEU A 453 24.33 0.92 -15.95
C LEU A 453 24.63 1.03 -17.46
N GLU A 454 25.27 -0.01 -17.98
CA GLU A 454 25.41 -0.22 -19.42
C GLU A 454 24.32 -1.20 -19.88
N VAL A 455 23.44 -0.76 -20.77
CA VAL A 455 22.37 -1.60 -21.33
C VAL A 455 23.03 -2.68 -22.19
N PRO A 456 22.76 -3.98 -21.97
CA PRO A 456 23.32 -5.04 -22.79
C PRO A 456 22.96 -4.86 -24.27
N ALA A 457 23.92 -5.11 -25.16
CA ALA A 457 23.74 -4.91 -26.60
C ALA A 457 22.66 -5.84 -27.22
N ASP A 458 22.35 -6.94 -26.56
CA ASP A 458 21.33 -7.93 -26.93
C ASP A 458 20.03 -7.79 -26.13
N ALA A 459 19.87 -6.72 -25.35
CA ALA A 459 18.64 -6.46 -24.58
C ALA A 459 17.48 -5.87 -25.41
N GLY A 460 17.66 -5.67 -26.72
CA GLY A 460 16.66 -5.06 -27.60
C GLY A 460 15.27 -5.69 -27.46
N GLY A 461 14.26 -4.86 -27.22
CA GLY A 461 12.87 -5.28 -27.03
C GLY A 461 12.57 -5.92 -25.66
N ARG A 462 13.47 -5.80 -24.68
CA ARG A 462 13.27 -6.28 -23.30
C ARG A 462 13.36 -5.12 -22.32
N ASP A 463 12.69 -5.28 -21.18
CA ASP A 463 12.71 -4.31 -20.10
C ASP A 463 13.78 -4.66 -19.05
N ILE A 464 14.49 -3.65 -18.56
CA ILE A 464 15.40 -3.76 -17.41
C ILE A 464 14.75 -3.04 -16.24
N HIS A 465 14.57 -3.73 -15.11
CA HIS A 465 13.92 -3.17 -13.93
C HIS A 465 14.94 -2.83 -12.85
N LEU A 466 15.03 -1.55 -12.49
CA LEU A 466 15.75 -1.07 -11.31
C LEU A 466 14.78 -0.77 -10.19
N MET A 467 15.27 -0.93 -8.97
CA MET A 467 14.56 -0.66 -7.73
C MET A 467 15.39 0.30 -6.91
N LEU A 468 14.82 1.47 -6.64
CA LEU A 468 15.34 2.45 -5.70
C LEU A 468 14.59 2.33 -4.39
N ARG A 469 15.29 2.12 -3.29
CA ARG A 469 14.80 2.28 -1.92
C ARG A 469 15.46 3.50 -1.31
N VAL A 470 14.66 4.44 -0.84
CA VAL A 470 15.15 5.61 -0.09
C VAL A 470 14.61 5.51 1.32
N VAL A 471 15.49 5.65 2.30
CA VAL A 471 15.14 5.53 3.73
C VAL A 471 15.63 6.77 4.46
N ASP A 472 14.76 7.34 5.29
CA ASP A 472 15.15 8.38 6.25
C ASP A 472 15.86 7.80 7.48
N ASP A 473 16.39 8.68 8.34
CA ASP A 473 16.93 8.33 9.65
C ASP A 473 16.01 8.75 10.83
N GLY A 474 14.72 8.94 10.53
CA GLY A 474 13.68 9.23 11.50
C GLY A 474 13.32 8.02 12.38
N THR A 475 12.32 8.17 13.25
CA THR A 475 11.89 7.10 14.17
C THR A 475 10.37 6.86 14.10
N PRO A 476 9.92 5.65 13.68
CA PRO A 476 10.75 4.63 13.02
C PRO A 476 11.29 5.15 11.68
N ALA A 477 12.39 4.55 11.21
CA ALA A 477 12.93 4.88 9.90
C ALA A 477 11.93 4.47 8.81
N LEU A 478 11.54 5.39 7.93
CA LEU A 478 10.57 5.12 6.88
C LEU A 478 11.24 5.02 5.52
N ALA A 479 10.73 4.09 4.71
CA ALA A 479 11.22 3.88 3.36
C ALA A 479 10.15 4.25 2.34
N THR A 480 10.62 4.76 1.20
CA THR A 480 9.84 4.87 -0.03
C THR A 480 10.57 4.14 -1.14
N TRP A 481 9.84 3.31 -1.87
CA TRP A 481 10.38 2.53 -2.97
C TRP A 481 9.94 3.09 -4.31
N ARG A 482 10.80 2.91 -5.32
CA ARG A 482 10.52 3.26 -6.70
C ARG A 482 11.06 2.22 -7.66
N ARG A 483 10.18 1.65 -8.48
CA ARG A 483 10.58 0.90 -9.67
C ARG A 483 10.83 1.84 -10.84
N VAL A 484 11.92 1.57 -11.55
CA VAL A 484 12.29 2.24 -12.80
C VAL A 484 12.43 1.17 -13.89
N VAL A 485 11.61 1.27 -14.92
CA VAL A 485 11.61 0.38 -16.08
C VAL A 485 12.35 1.04 -17.21
N ILE A 486 13.48 0.46 -17.61
CA ILE A 486 14.23 0.86 -18.79
C ILE A 486 13.76 -0.02 -19.94
N GLN A 487 12.92 0.57 -20.80
CA GLN A 487 12.46 -0.04 -22.04
C GLN A 487 13.57 0.03 -23.08
N VAL A 488 14.15 -1.12 -23.42
CA VAL A 488 15.22 -1.16 -24.41
C VAL A 488 14.61 -1.21 -25.80
N ALA A 489 14.92 -0.21 -26.63
CA ALA A 489 14.42 -0.12 -28.00
C ALA A 489 14.72 -1.41 -28.78
N ALA A 490 13.76 -1.86 -29.59
CA ALA A 490 13.97 -2.98 -30.49
C ALA A 490 15.08 -2.64 -31.51
N ASN A 491 15.89 -3.65 -31.84
CA ASN A 491 16.94 -3.55 -32.86
C ASN A 491 16.38 -3.36 -34.27
#